data_AF-A0A1E5H9N5-F1
#
_entry.id   AF-A0A1E5H9N5-F1
#
_cell.length_a   1.000
_cell.length_b   1.000
_cell.length_c   1.000
_cell.angle_alpha   90.00
_cell.angle_beta   90.00
_cell.angle_gamma   90.00
#
_symmetry.space_group_name_H-M   'P 1'
#
loop_
_entity.id
_entity.type
_entity.pdbx_description
1 polymer ?
#
loop_
_entity_poly.entity_id
_entity_poly.type
_entity_poly.pdbx_seq_one_letter_code
_entity_poly.pdbx_strand_id
1 'polypeptide(L)' 'MFGKKSVLSRKQVNAVCILFKCEKNDFVVRRFEDGFLVSIRSKEYRVKFSEGFRTKIVYAKEVQRVANKGDR' A
#
# COMPACT_ATOMS: atom_id res chain seq x y z
N MET A 1 -16.43 -12.53 -13.26
CA MET A 1 -15.02 -12.07 -13.27
C MET A 1 -14.87 -10.92 -12.29
N PHE A 2 -14.37 -11.17 -11.08
CA PHE A 2 -14.17 -10.12 -10.07
C PHE A 2 -12.96 -9.27 -10.47
N GLY A 3 -13.21 -8.27 -11.31
CA GLY A 3 -12.22 -7.23 -11.60
C GLY A 3 -11.85 -6.57 -10.28
N LYS A 4 -10.73 -6.99 -9.69
CA LYS A 4 -10.04 -6.25 -8.64
C LYS A 4 -9.78 -4.87 -9.24
N LYS A 5 -10.66 -3.90 -9.00
CA LYS A 5 -10.44 -2.49 -9.35
C LYS A 5 -9.17 -2.11 -8.58
N SER A 6 -8.02 -2.20 -9.24
CA SER A 6 -6.76 -1.71 -8.68
C SER A 6 -7.01 -0.26 -8.30
N VAL A 7 -7.04 -0.02 -7.00
CA VAL A 7 -7.25 1.30 -6.40
C VAL A 7 -6.17 2.29 -6.89
N LEU A 8 -5.01 1.76 -7.29
CA LEU A 8 -3.90 2.51 -7.88
C LEU A 8 -3.78 2.29 -9.39
N SER A 9 -3.36 3.35 -10.09
CA SER A 9 -2.97 3.27 -11.49
C SER A 9 -1.69 2.45 -11.68
N ARG A 10 -1.48 1.89 -12.88
CA ARG A 10 -0.27 1.11 -13.24
C ARG A 10 1.05 1.82 -12.87
N LYS A 11 1.12 3.14 -13.06
CA LYS A 11 2.28 3.97 -12.69
C LYS A 11 2.50 4.05 -11.17
N GLN A 12 1.43 4.16 -10.40
CA GLN A 12 1.47 4.19 -8.93
C GLN A 12 1.88 2.83 -8.35
N VAL A 13 1.34 1.76 -8.92
CA VAL A 13 1.75 0.39 -8.60
C VAL A 13 3.26 0.23 -8.82
N ASN A 14 3.79 0.70 -9.95
CA ASN A 14 5.22 0.64 -10.20
C ASN A 14 6.05 1.47 -9.20
N ALA A 15 5.58 2.66 -8.84
CA ALA A 15 6.26 3.49 -7.84
C ALA A 15 6.33 2.80 -6.46
N VAL A 16 5.25 2.12 -6.06
CA VAL A 16 5.21 1.30 -4.84
C VAL A 16 6.18 0.11 -4.96
N CYS A 17 6.17 -0.61 -6.09
CA CYS A 17 7.13 -1.69 -6.36
C CYS A 17 8.58 -1.25 -6.22
N ILE A 18 8.93 -0.09 -6.79
CA ILE A 18 10.29 0.46 -6.73
C ILE A 18 10.67 0.81 -5.29
N LEU A 19 9.76 1.43 -4.53
CA LEU A 19 10.01 1.84 -3.16
C LEU A 19 10.21 0.64 -2.23
N PHE A 20 9.36 -0.39 -2.35
CA PHE A 20 9.35 -1.55 -1.47
C PHE A 20 10.09 -2.77 -2.04
N LYS A 21 10.71 -2.64 -3.22
CA LYS A 21 11.36 -3.73 -3.97
C LYS A 21 10.49 -4.98 -4.10
N CYS A 22 9.20 -4.79 -4.39
CA CYS A 22 8.23 -5.88 -4.54
C CYS A 22 7.72 -6.00 -5.98
N GLU A 23 7.14 -7.15 -6.32
CA GLU A 23 6.48 -7.36 -7.62
C GLU A 23 4.99 -7.01 -7.57
N LYS A 24 4.40 -6.66 -8.72
CA LYS A 24 3.00 -6.20 -8.84
C LYS A 24 1.95 -7.12 -8.21
N ASN A 25 2.23 -8.43 -8.10
CA ASN A 25 1.33 -9.41 -7.51
C ASN A 25 1.70 -9.81 -6.07
N ASP A 26 2.78 -9.27 -5.52
CA ASP A 26 3.30 -9.63 -4.19
C ASP A 26 2.69 -8.75 -3.08
N PHE A 27 1.91 -7.73 -3.45
CA PHE A 27 1.27 -6.82 -2.51
C PHE A 27 -0.19 -6.50 -2.82
N VAL A 28 -0.92 -6.11 -1.79
CA VAL A 28 -2.32 -5.69 -1.85
C VAL A 28 -2.41 -4.22 -1.48
N VAL A 29 -3.18 -3.43 -2.24
CA VAL A 29 -3.42 -2.02 -1.91
C VAL A 29 -4.89 -1.76 -1.65
N ARG A 30 -5.15 -1.00 -0.59
CA ARG A 30 -6.48 -0.56 -0.15
C ARG A 30 -6.46 0.95 0.01
N ARG A 31 -7.59 1.61 -0.26
CA ARG A 31 -7.74 3.03 0.14
C ARG A 31 -7.88 3.08 1.65
N PHE A 32 -7.15 3.96 2.32
CA PHE A 32 -7.17 4.07 3.77
C PHE A 32 -7.06 5.52 4.21
N GLU A 33 -8.14 6.03 4.80
CA GLU A 33 -8.30 7.43 5.21
C GLU A 33 -7.84 8.39 4.10
N ASP A 34 -6.78 9.16 4.39
CA ASP A 34 -6.21 10.21 3.56
C ASP A 34 -5.04 9.70 2.69
N GLY A 35 -5.03 8.40 2.38
CA GLY A 35 -3.98 7.75 1.63
C GLY A 35 -4.31 6.31 1.24
N PHE A 36 -3.28 5.47 1.21
CA PHE A 36 -3.36 4.08 0.81
C PHE A 36 -2.67 3.18 1.83
N LEU A 37 -3.22 2.00 2.03
CA LEU A 37 -2.60 0.94 2.80
C LEU A 37 -2.05 -0.10 1.84
N VAL A 38 -0.76 -0.38 1.92
CA VAL A 38 -0.06 -1.36 1.11
C VAL A 38 0.33 -2.52 2.02
N SER A 39 -0.20 -3.71 1.76
CA SER A 39 0.14 -4.94 2.48
C SER A 39 1.14 -5.76 1.66
N ILE A 40 2.35 -5.99 2.19
CA ILE A 40 3.43 -6.74 1.55
C ILE A 40 3.89 -7.83 2.51
N ARG A 41 3.85 -9.11 2.09
CA ARG A 41 4.40 -10.26 2.85
C ARG A 41 4.12 -10.19 4.38
N SER A 42 2.84 -10.06 4.75
CA SER A 42 2.33 -9.95 6.13
C SER A 42 2.63 -8.65 6.89
N LYS A 43 3.25 -7.65 6.25
CA LYS A 43 3.42 -6.30 6.79
C LYS A 43 2.48 -5.33 6.10
N GLU A 44 2.03 -4.31 6.83
CA GLU A 44 1.21 -3.24 6.26
C GLU A 44 1.97 -1.93 6.31
N TYR A 45 1.76 -1.09 5.29
CA TYR A 45 2.43 0.18 5.12
C TYR A 45 1.40 1.23 4.77
N ARG A 46 1.39 2.35 5.49
CA ARG A 46 0.60 3.51 5.15
C ARG A 46 1.40 4.38 4.18
N VAL A 47 0.85 4.57 2.98
CA VAL A 47 1.47 5.27 1.87
C VAL A 47 0.60 6.46 1.49
N LYS A 48 1.16 7.66 1.44
CA LYS A 48 0.49 8.83 0.82
C LYS A 48 1.23 9.24 -0.44
N PHE A 49 0.44 9.56 -1.46
CA PHE A 49 0.93 10.18 -2.69
C PHE A 49 0.83 11.69 -2.58
N SER A 50 1.69 12.40 -3.30
CA SER A 50 1.63 13.85 -3.41
C SER A 50 0.37 14.26 -4.18
N GLU A 51 -0.36 15.28 -3.71
CA GLU A 51 -1.53 15.80 -4.41
C GLU A 51 -1.19 16.38 -5.79
N GLY A 52 -0.01 17.01 -5.91
CA GLY A 52 0.50 17.52 -7.20
C GLY A 52 1.11 16.47 -8.12
N PHE A 53 1.60 15.35 -7.55
CA PHE A 53 2.26 14.29 -8.31
C PHE A 53 1.73 12.92 -7.90
N ARG A 54 0.73 12.44 -8.64
CA ARG A 54 0.02 11.18 -8.34
C ARG A 54 0.92 9.95 -8.25
N THR A 55 2.13 9.98 -8.79
CA THR A 55 3.11 8.87 -8.75
C THR A 55 4.18 9.04 -7.68
N LYS A 56 4.29 10.20 -7.04
CA LYS A 56 5.32 10.47 -6.03
C LYS A 56 4.79 10.13 -4.65
N ILE A 57 5.44 9.17 -4.00
CA ILE A 57 5.15 8.82 -2.60
C ILE A 57 5.85 9.85 -1.71
N VAL A 58 5.08 10.57 -0.91
CA VAL A 58 5.61 11.58 0.04
C VAL A 58 5.69 11.05 1.46
N TYR A 59 4.98 9.96 1.73
CA TYR A 59 4.95 9.32 3.03
C TYR A 59 4.83 7.82 2.84
N ALA A 60 5.68 7.05 3.50
CA ALA A 60 5.61 5.61 3.59
C ALA A 60 6.06 5.20 5.00
N LYS A 61 5.16 4.63 5.79
CA LYS A 61 5.48 4.15 7.13
C LYS A 61 4.89 2.76 7.36
N GLU A 62 5.69 1.86 7.90
CA GLU A 62 5.22 0.54 8.35
C GLU A 62 4.21 0.74 9.48
N VAL A 63 3.04 0.14 9.33
CA VAL A 63 2.02 0.05 10.36
C VAL A 63 1.95 -1.41 10.79
N GLN A 64 2.25 -1.66 12.06
CA GLN A 64 2.00 -2.97 12.62
C GLN A 64 0.49 -3.15 12.68
N ARG A 65 -0.03 -4.25 12.10
CA ARG A 65 -1.33 -4.73 12.55
C ARG A 65 -1.19 -4.95 14.04
N VAL A 66 -2.00 -4.26 14.83
CA VAL A 66 -2.27 -4.70 16.19
C VAL A 66 -3.02 -6.03 16.00
N ALA A 67 -2.26 -7.11 15.77
CA ALA A 67 -2.73 -8.39 16.22
C ALA A 67 -2.84 -8.17 17.71
N ASN A 68 -4.07 -8.05 18.21
CA ASN A 68 -4.35 -8.28 19.62
C ASN A 68 -3.74 -9.65 19.90
N LYS A 69 -2.48 -9.64 20.36
CA LYS A 69 -1.83 -10.77 20.97
C LYS A 69 -2.76 -11.06 22.15
N GLY A 70 -3.38 -12.23 22.07
CA GLY A 70 -4.52 -12.59 22.88
C GLY A 70 -4.38 -12.15 24.32
N ASP A 71 -5.48 -11.62 24.83
CA ASP A 71 -6.05 -12.03 26.10
C ASP A 71 -5.46 -13.37 26.57
N ARG A 72 -4.55 -13.31 27.55
CA ARG A 72 -4.41 -14.33 28.59
C ARG A 72 -3.64 -13.80 29.80
#